data_AF-A0A7C1DWC1-F1
#
_entry.id   AF-A0A7C1DWC1-F1
#
_cell.length_a   1.000
_cell.length_b   1.000
_cell.length_c   1.000
_cell.angle_alpha   90.00
_cell.angle_beta   90.00
_cell.angle_gamma   90.00
#
_symmetry.space_group_name_H-M   'P 1'
#
loop_
_entity.id
_entity.type
_entity.pdbx_description
1 polymer ?
#
loop_
_entity_poly.entity_id
_entity_poly.type
_entity_poly.pdbx_seq_one_letter_code
_entity_poly.pdbx_strand_id
1 'polypeptide(L)'
;MDSLALGLMVFLAAWFFIKRFKKKSSVANRPSEELERARARSMPRVGTPGTVTKDQRERLMAEGFEPSRHWSVEEAELVLDAVVYLRGVWNKSVSRQSAPVEIQNHLLAYILTDPEMREYIRRWGNENKEKGPDTKPAFPRTKIFERVVSEALGKKKEVES
;
A
#
# COMPACT_ATOMS: atom_id res chain seq x y z
N MET A 1 22.26 24.85 42.13
CA MET A 1 22.01 24.31 40.78
C MET A 1 23.05 23.22 40.58
N ASP A 2 22.82 21.91 40.60
CA ASP A 2 21.66 21.14 40.10
C ASP A 2 21.67 19.66 40.58
N SER A 3 21.91 19.35 41.87
CA SER A 3 21.86 17.94 42.33
C SER A 3 20.44 17.40 42.47
N LEU A 4 19.44 18.27 42.63
CA LEU A 4 18.01 17.88 42.75
C LEU A 4 17.35 17.69 41.37
N ALA A 5 17.80 18.45 40.36
CA ALA A 5 17.34 18.30 38.97
C ALA A 5 17.86 17.00 38.33
N LEU A 6 19.08 16.57 38.69
CA LEU A 6 19.70 15.35 38.18
C LEU A 6 19.01 14.08 38.72
N GLY A 7 18.62 14.08 40.00
CA GLY A 7 17.85 12.99 40.60
C GLY A 7 16.45 12.82 39.98
N LEU A 8 15.79 13.93 39.66
CA LEU A 8 14.45 13.93 39.05
C LEU A 8 14.49 13.43 37.59
N MET A 9 15.55 13.76 36.84
CA MET A 9 15.73 13.30 35.46
C MET A 9 16.03 11.80 35.36
N VAL A 10 16.83 11.24 36.26
CA VAL A 10 17.12 9.78 36.27
C VAL A 10 15.87 8.99 36.64
N PHE A 11 15.06 9.50 37.58
CA PHE A 11 13.79 8.88 37.97
C PHE A 11 12.76 8.90 36.81
N LEU A 12 12.66 10.01 36.08
CA LEU A 12 11.79 10.13 34.90
C LEU A 12 12.26 9.23 33.74
N ALA A 13 13.58 9.13 33.51
CA ALA A 13 14.13 8.25 32.47
C ALA A 13 13.88 6.76 32.79
N ALA A 14 14.08 6.34 34.04
CA ALA A 14 13.78 4.98 34.48
C ALA A 14 12.28 4.67 34.43
N TRP A 15 11.42 5.62 34.85
CA TRP A 15 9.96 5.50 34.73
C TRP A 15 9.51 5.39 33.27
N PHE A 16 10.11 6.17 32.36
CA PHE A 16 9.78 6.13 30.94
C PHE A 16 10.20 4.80 30.28
N PHE A 17 11.35 4.24 30.66
CA PHE A 17 11.78 2.91 30.19
C PHE A 17 10.92 1.78 30.76
N ILE A 18 10.55 1.81 32.04
CA ILE A 18 9.64 0.82 32.64
C ILE A 18 8.24 0.93 32.02
N LYS A 19 7.74 2.15 31.74
CA LYS A 19 6.45 2.38 31.07
C LYS A 19 6.45 1.90 29.62
N ARG A 20 7.58 2.03 28.91
CA ARG A 20 7.70 1.58 27.52
C ARG A 20 7.87 0.06 27.39
N PHE A 21 8.32 -0.63 28.45
CA PHE A 21 8.57 -2.08 28.43
C PHE A 21 7.65 -2.94 29.33
N LYS A 22 6.73 -2.34 30.11
CA LYS A 22 5.66 -3.08 30.83
C LYS A 22 4.29 -2.90 30.16
N LYS A 23 4.06 -3.70 29.11
CA LYS A 23 2.91 -4.63 29.04
C LYS A 23 3.21 -5.74 28.02
N LYS A 24 3.82 -6.82 28.53
CA LYS A 24 3.55 -8.19 28.07
C LYS A 24 2.29 -8.68 28.78
N SER A 25 1.38 -9.33 28.06
CA SER A 25 0.73 -10.56 28.55
C SER A 25 -0.03 -11.23 27.40
N SER A 26 0.42 -12.42 27.01
CA SER A 26 -0.43 -13.39 26.32
C SER A 26 -1.58 -13.80 27.24
N VAL A 27 -2.80 -13.35 26.96
CA VAL A 27 -4.09 -14.03 27.19
C VAL A 27 -5.13 -13.24 26.37
N ALA A 28 -6.05 -13.95 25.72
CA ALA A 28 -7.09 -13.50 24.78
C ALA A 28 -6.63 -13.28 23.32
N ASN A 29 -6.17 -14.35 22.68
CA ASN A 29 -6.00 -14.43 21.23
C ASN A 29 -7.38 -14.54 20.52
N ARG A 30 -8.20 -13.50 20.63
CA ARG A 30 -9.27 -13.22 19.67
C ARG A 30 -8.97 -11.84 19.10
N PRO A 31 -8.48 -11.75 17.86
CA PRO A 31 -8.30 -10.46 17.23
C PRO A 31 -9.66 -9.76 17.20
N SER A 32 -9.70 -8.48 17.58
CA SER A 32 -10.94 -7.70 17.55
C SER A 32 -11.53 -7.77 16.15
N GLU A 33 -12.85 -7.79 16.01
CA GLU A 33 -13.47 -7.76 14.68
C GLU A 33 -12.97 -6.58 13.84
N GLU A 34 -12.55 -5.49 14.46
CA GLU A 34 -11.94 -4.35 13.80
C GLU A 34 -10.52 -4.64 13.29
N LEU A 35 -9.69 -5.37 14.05
CA LEU A 35 -8.37 -5.83 13.60
C LEU A 35 -8.48 -6.92 12.53
N GLU A 36 -9.47 -7.81 12.62
CA GLU A 36 -9.76 -8.78 11.56
C GLU A 36 -10.35 -8.12 10.31
N ARG A 37 -11.24 -7.13 10.46
CA ARG A 37 -11.71 -6.31 9.33
C ARG A 37 -10.59 -5.46 8.74
N ALA A 38 -9.64 -4.99 9.54
CA ALA A 38 -8.47 -4.27 9.08
C ALA A 38 -7.48 -5.22 8.37
N ARG A 39 -7.30 -6.45 8.87
CA ARG A 39 -6.51 -7.49 8.22
C ARG A 39 -7.13 -7.98 6.92
N ALA A 40 -8.45 -8.17 6.89
CA ALA A 40 -9.20 -8.53 5.70
C ALA A 40 -9.18 -7.43 4.63
N ARG A 41 -8.99 -6.16 5.05
CA ARG A 41 -8.79 -5.00 4.16
C ARG A 41 -7.33 -4.66 3.90
N SER A 42 -6.39 -5.31 4.58
CA SER A 42 -4.95 -5.11 4.37
C SER A 42 -4.46 -6.06 3.30
N MET A 43 -3.64 -5.55 2.37
CA MET A 43 -3.00 -6.37 1.35
C MET A 43 -2.25 -7.55 2.01
N PRO A 44 -2.45 -8.80 1.55
CA PRO A 44 -1.71 -9.93 2.10
C PRO A 44 -0.21 -9.71 1.88
N ARG A 45 0.56 -9.98 2.94
CA ARG A 45 2.01 -9.78 2.94
C ARG A 45 2.64 -10.79 2.00
N VAL A 46 3.42 -10.32 1.03
CA VAL A 46 4.14 -11.16 0.05
C VAL A 46 5.63 -10.91 0.15
N GLY A 47 6.46 -11.89 -0.23
CA GLY A 47 7.91 -11.75 -0.22
C GLY A 47 8.54 -11.75 1.18
N THR A 48 9.78 -11.26 1.27
CA THR A 48 10.54 -11.25 2.52
C THR A 48 10.41 -9.90 3.22
N PRO A 49 9.81 -9.81 4.42
CA PRO A 49 9.64 -8.54 5.11
C PRO A 49 10.97 -7.83 5.37
N GLY A 50 10.99 -6.51 5.11
CA GLY A 50 12.16 -5.67 5.37
C GLY A 50 13.21 -5.65 4.28
N THR A 51 12.94 -6.25 3.12
CA THR A 51 13.84 -6.21 1.95
C THR A 51 13.65 -4.99 1.06
N VAL A 52 12.59 -4.18 1.25
CA VAL A 52 12.30 -3.02 0.39
C VAL A 52 13.52 -2.10 0.24
N THR A 53 13.87 -1.79 -1.01
CA THR A 53 15.06 -1.00 -1.31
C THR A 53 14.83 0.49 -1.03
N LYS A 54 15.91 1.26 -0.92
CA LYS A 54 15.82 2.72 -0.76
C LYS A 54 15.13 3.37 -1.97
N ASP A 55 15.51 2.97 -3.18
CA ASP A 55 14.89 3.45 -4.43
C ASP A 55 13.38 3.19 -4.46
N GLN A 56 12.95 1.97 -4.12
CA GLN A 56 11.53 1.63 -4.07
C GLN A 56 10.75 2.48 -3.06
N ARG A 57 11.35 2.75 -1.88
CA ARG A 57 10.73 3.64 -0.90
C ARG A 57 10.60 5.06 -1.41
N GLU A 58 11.62 5.59 -2.08
CA GLU A 58 11.59 6.94 -2.67
C GLU A 58 10.52 7.05 -3.76
N ARG A 59 10.42 6.05 -4.63
CA ARG A 59 9.36 5.97 -5.65
C ARG A 59 7.96 5.88 -5.03
N LEU A 60 7.78 5.05 -4.00
CA LEU A 60 6.51 4.96 -3.27
C LEU A 60 6.13 6.29 -2.59
N MET A 61 7.10 6.98 -1.97
CA MET A 61 6.86 8.30 -1.39
C MET A 61 6.48 9.34 -2.46
N ALA A 62 7.11 9.31 -3.64
CA ALA A 62 6.75 10.17 -4.76
C ALA A 62 5.32 9.92 -5.26
N GLU A 63 4.82 8.69 -5.09
CA GLU A 63 3.44 8.29 -5.37
C GLU A 63 2.46 8.56 -4.21
N GLY A 64 2.92 9.19 -3.12
CA GLY A 64 2.11 9.57 -1.98
C GLY A 64 1.88 8.46 -0.94
N PHE A 65 2.63 7.36 -1.00
CA PHE A 65 2.56 6.29 -0.01
C PHE A 65 3.51 6.53 1.17
N GLU A 66 3.16 5.95 2.32
CA GLU A 66 4.03 5.86 3.49
C GLU A 66 4.64 4.45 3.60
N PRO A 67 5.73 4.14 2.88
CA PRO A 67 6.31 2.80 2.88
C PRO A 67 6.94 2.48 4.25
N SER A 68 6.53 1.35 4.84
CA SER A 68 7.15 0.87 6.07
C SER A 68 8.49 0.18 5.78
N ARG A 69 9.45 0.31 6.70
CA ARG A 69 10.72 -0.45 6.66
C ARG A 69 10.51 -1.96 6.74
N HIS A 70 9.31 -2.44 7.08
CA HIS A 70 8.97 -3.85 7.10
C HIS A 70 8.37 -4.37 5.79
N TRP A 71 8.24 -3.53 4.76
CA TRP A 71 7.78 -3.98 3.46
C TRP A 71 8.83 -4.83 2.76
N SER A 72 8.37 -5.79 1.98
CA SER A 72 9.22 -6.53 1.05
C SER A 72 9.41 -5.77 -0.26
N VAL A 73 10.40 -6.20 -1.04
CA VAL A 73 10.59 -5.79 -2.44
C VAL A 73 9.33 -6.08 -3.26
N GLU A 74 8.78 -7.28 -3.12
CA GLU A 74 7.65 -7.76 -3.91
C GLU A 74 6.36 -6.97 -3.60
N GLU A 75 6.16 -6.59 -2.33
CA GLU A 75 5.05 -5.71 -1.93
C GLU A 75 5.19 -4.33 -2.57
N ALA A 76 6.39 -3.74 -2.48
CA ALA A 76 6.64 -2.42 -3.04
C ALA A 76 6.45 -2.40 -4.55
N GLU A 77 6.96 -3.42 -5.25
CA GLU A 77 6.79 -3.55 -6.70
C GLU A 77 5.34 -3.74 -7.09
N LEU A 78 4.59 -4.60 -6.39
CA LEU A 78 3.18 -4.83 -6.68
C LEU A 78 2.37 -3.53 -6.57
N VAL A 79 2.63 -2.71 -5.55
CA VAL A 79 1.96 -1.41 -5.37
C VAL A 79 2.32 -0.45 -6.50
N LEU A 80 3.61 -0.34 -6.84
CA LEU A 80 4.06 0.53 -7.94
C LEU A 80 3.47 0.09 -9.29
N ASP A 81 3.46 -1.21 -9.57
CA ASP A 81 2.88 -1.78 -10.79
C ASP A 81 1.36 -1.54 -10.83
N ALA A 82 0.66 -1.65 -9.69
CA ALA A 82 -0.77 -1.33 -9.60
C ALA A 82 -1.06 0.15 -9.87
N VAL A 83 -0.22 1.07 -9.39
CA VAL A 83 -0.35 2.51 -9.67
C VAL A 83 -0.19 2.79 -11.17
N VAL A 84 0.85 2.23 -11.80
CA VAL A 84 1.07 2.40 -13.25
C VAL A 84 -0.09 1.78 -14.03
N TYR A 85 -0.54 0.60 -13.63
CA TYR A 85 -1.67 -0.07 -14.26
C TYR A 85 -2.92 0.79 -14.22
N LEU A 86 -3.29 1.24 -13.02
CA LEU A 86 -4.48 2.06 -12.76
C LEU A 86 -4.47 3.35 -13.58
N ARG A 87 -3.35 4.08 -13.58
CA ARG A 87 -3.21 5.31 -14.39
C ARG A 87 -3.42 5.03 -15.87
N GLY A 88 -2.86 3.94 -16.37
CA GLY A 88 -3.01 3.54 -17.77
C GLY A 88 -4.45 3.17 -18.13
N VAL A 89 -5.13 2.39 -17.29
CA VAL A 89 -6.55 2.05 -17.47
C VAL A 89 -7.43 3.30 -17.45
N TRP A 90 -7.23 4.15 -16.43
CA TRP A 90 -7.97 5.41 -16.29
C TRP A 90 -7.80 6.31 -17.52
N ASN A 91 -6.55 6.53 -17.95
CA ASN A 91 -6.23 7.37 -19.11
C ASN A 91 -6.79 6.85 -20.42
N LYS A 92 -6.91 5.52 -20.56
CA LYS A 92 -7.41 4.88 -21.79
C LYS A 92 -8.93 4.82 -21.86
N SER A 93 -9.62 4.71 -20.73
CA SER A 93 -11.03 4.30 -20.71
C SER A 93 -11.96 5.24 -19.95
N VAL A 94 -11.44 6.14 -19.11
CA VAL A 94 -12.27 6.95 -18.21
C VAL A 94 -12.10 8.45 -18.43
N SER A 95 -10.86 8.95 -18.38
CA SER A 95 -10.56 10.37 -18.59
C SER A 95 -9.09 10.54 -18.93
N ARG A 96 -8.76 11.55 -19.75
CA ARG A 96 -7.36 11.92 -20.03
C ARG A 96 -6.69 12.67 -18.87
N GLN A 97 -7.47 13.17 -17.92
CA GLN A 97 -6.97 13.82 -16.70
C GLN A 97 -6.66 12.75 -15.65
N SER A 98 -5.79 13.04 -14.68
CA SER A 98 -5.55 12.14 -13.55
C SER A 98 -6.81 11.88 -12.74
N ALA A 99 -6.96 10.67 -12.20
CA ALA A 99 -8.03 10.36 -11.26
C ALA A 99 -7.91 11.24 -9.99
N PRO A 100 -9.03 11.76 -9.45
CA PRO A 100 -9.06 12.29 -8.10
C PRO A 100 -8.49 11.30 -7.08
N VAL A 101 -7.87 11.80 -6.02
CA VAL A 101 -7.15 10.98 -5.01
C VAL A 101 -8.08 9.96 -4.37
N GLU A 102 -9.33 10.32 -4.10
CA GLU A 102 -10.35 9.47 -3.50
C GLU A 102 -10.66 8.26 -4.39
N ILE A 103 -10.83 8.50 -5.70
CA ILE A 103 -11.08 7.46 -6.69
C ILE A 103 -9.84 6.60 -6.88
N GLN A 104 -8.65 7.21 -6.93
CA GLN A 104 -7.39 6.48 -7.05
C GLN A 104 -7.20 5.52 -5.87
N ASN A 105 -7.39 5.98 -4.64
CA ASN A 105 -7.25 5.17 -3.43
C ASN A 105 -8.26 4.02 -3.39
N HIS A 106 -9.51 4.28 -3.78
CA HIS A 106 -10.53 3.24 -3.89
C HIS A 106 -10.14 2.18 -4.91
N LEU A 107 -9.73 2.58 -6.11
CA LEU A 107 -9.37 1.64 -7.18
C LEU A 107 -8.10 0.84 -6.86
N LEU A 108 -7.11 1.47 -6.20
CA LEU A 108 -5.95 0.74 -5.69
C LEU A 108 -6.35 -0.30 -4.66
N ALA A 109 -7.21 0.04 -3.71
CA ALA A 109 -7.71 -0.92 -2.73
C ALA A 109 -8.48 -2.06 -3.41
N TYR A 110 -9.33 -1.76 -4.39
CA TYR A 110 -10.08 -2.74 -5.17
C TYR A 110 -9.15 -3.73 -5.89
N ILE A 111 -8.11 -3.24 -6.57
CA ILE A 111 -7.12 -4.07 -7.27
C ILE A 111 -6.30 -4.91 -6.28
N LEU A 112 -5.81 -4.29 -5.21
CA LEU A 112 -4.86 -4.93 -4.29
C LEU A 112 -5.54 -5.89 -3.29
N THR A 113 -6.85 -5.85 -3.11
CA THR A 113 -7.57 -6.78 -2.23
C THR A 113 -8.05 -8.04 -2.94
N ASP A 114 -8.32 -7.98 -4.25
CA ASP A 114 -8.71 -9.14 -5.06
C ASP A 114 -7.48 -10.00 -5.45
N PRO A 115 -7.42 -11.30 -5.09
CA PRO A 115 -6.29 -12.17 -5.41
C PRO A 115 -6.04 -12.38 -6.91
N GLU A 116 -7.11 -12.47 -7.72
CA GLU A 116 -7.02 -12.65 -9.17
C GLU A 116 -6.41 -11.39 -9.81
N MET A 117 -6.86 -10.22 -9.38
CA MET A 117 -6.31 -8.95 -9.84
C MET A 117 -4.85 -8.78 -9.43
N ARG A 118 -4.49 -9.01 -8.16
CA ARG A 118 -3.09 -8.93 -7.72
C ARG A 118 -2.16 -9.79 -8.56
N GLU A 119 -2.53 -11.04 -8.79
CA GLU A 119 -1.71 -11.97 -9.57
C GLU A 119 -1.61 -11.53 -11.04
N TYR A 120 -2.70 -11.03 -11.61
CA TYR A 120 -2.68 -10.45 -12.95
C TYR A 120 -1.72 -9.25 -13.02
N ILE A 121 -1.81 -8.29 -12.10
CA ILE A 121 -0.95 -7.11 -12.06
C ILE A 121 0.52 -7.49 -11.89
N ARG A 122 0.82 -8.46 -11.03
CA ARG A 122 2.19 -8.97 -10.84
C ARG A 122 2.78 -9.50 -12.15
N ARG A 123 2.02 -10.34 -12.87
CA ARG A 123 2.47 -10.87 -14.18
C ARG A 123 2.60 -9.77 -15.22
N TRP A 124 1.61 -8.89 -15.31
CA TRP A 124 1.61 -7.75 -16.22
C TRP A 124 2.80 -6.82 -15.99
N GLY A 125 3.14 -6.54 -14.73
CA GLY A 125 4.30 -5.72 -14.35
C GLY A 125 5.61 -6.36 -14.81
N ASN A 126 5.77 -7.67 -14.56
CA ASN A 126 6.94 -8.42 -15.00
C ASN A 126 7.07 -8.45 -16.54
N GLU A 127 5.99 -8.74 -17.26
CA GLU A 127 5.97 -8.75 -18.73
C GLU A 127 6.34 -7.39 -19.33
N ASN A 128 5.99 -6.28 -18.68
CA ASN A 128 6.38 -4.95 -19.16
C ASN A 128 7.84 -4.61 -18.82
N LYS A 129 8.34 -5.02 -17.65
CA LYS A 129 9.76 -4.86 -17.29
C LYS A 129 10.66 -5.64 -18.25
N GLU A 130 10.27 -6.85 -18.65
CA GLU A 130 11.00 -7.69 -19.62
C GLU A 130 11.12 -7.04 -21.01
N LYS A 131 10.15 -6.21 -21.42
CA LYS A 131 10.19 -5.47 -22.70
C LYS A 131 11.14 -4.27 -22.68
N GLY A 132 11.76 -3.98 -21.54
CA GLY A 132 12.69 -2.88 -21.37
C GLY A 132 12.01 -1.52 -21.12
N PRO A 133 12.78 -0.54 -20.62
CA PRO A 133 12.26 0.74 -20.13
C PRO A 133 11.70 1.65 -21.23
N ASP A 134 12.14 1.48 -22.48
CA ASP A 134 11.71 2.32 -23.61
C ASP A 134 10.36 1.89 -24.20
N THR A 135 9.85 0.72 -23.80
CA THR A 135 8.60 0.17 -24.31
C THR A 135 7.42 0.73 -23.51
N LYS A 136 6.46 1.36 -24.22
CA LYS A 136 5.21 1.81 -23.59
C LYS A 136 4.43 0.59 -23.04
N PRO A 137 3.97 0.62 -21.78
CA PRO A 137 3.18 -0.47 -21.23
C PRO A 137 1.92 -0.74 -22.06
N ALA A 138 1.66 -2.02 -22.32
CA ALA A 138 0.45 -2.44 -23.01
C ALA A 138 -0.67 -2.69 -21.99
N PHE A 139 -1.92 -2.43 -22.37
CA PHE A 139 -3.09 -2.65 -21.49
C PHE A 139 -4.12 -3.49 -22.25
N PRO A 140 -3.93 -4.82 -22.32
CA PRO A 140 -4.86 -5.69 -23.04
C PRO A 140 -6.26 -5.62 -22.41
N ARG A 141 -7.30 -5.65 -23.24
CA ARG A 141 -8.71 -5.66 -22.79
C ARG A 141 -9.12 -7.02 -22.25
N THR A 142 -8.56 -7.39 -21.11
CA THR A 142 -8.90 -8.61 -20.37
C THR A 142 -10.16 -8.41 -19.52
N LYS A 143 -10.68 -9.50 -18.95
CA LYS A 143 -11.74 -9.41 -17.93
C LYS A 143 -11.35 -8.50 -16.75
N ILE A 144 -10.08 -8.51 -16.34
CA ILE A 144 -9.58 -7.65 -15.24
C ILE A 144 -9.58 -6.19 -15.66
N PHE A 145 -9.15 -5.90 -16.89
CA PHE A 145 -9.23 -4.54 -17.44
C PHE A 145 -10.66 -4.02 -17.40
N GLU A 146 -11.62 -4.78 -17.92
CA GLU A 146 -13.04 -4.37 -17.96
C GLU A 146 -13.64 -4.22 -16.54
N ARG A 147 -13.25 -5.09 -15.58
CA ARG A 147 -13.65 -4.95 -14.17
C ARG A 147 -13.15 -3.64 -13.55
N VAL A 148 -11.89 -3.27 -13.78
CA VAL A 148 -11.32 -2.01 -13.25
C VAL A 148 -11.95 -0.79 -13.92
N VAL A 149 -12.20 -0.84 -15.24
CA VAL A 149 -12.91 0.22 -15.96
C VAL A 149 -14.32 0.43 -15.42
N SER A 150 -15.06 -0.66 -15.21
CA SER A 150 -16.43 -0.60 -14.71
C SER A 150 -16.49 0.02 -13.31
N GLU A 151 -15.60 -0.40 -12.43
CA GLU A 151 -15.48 0.15 -11.07
C GLU A 151 -15.13 1.64 -11.11
N ALA A 152 -14.18 2.03 -11.97
CA ALA A 152 -13.73 3.41 -12.11
C ALA A 152 -14.85 4.33 -12.63
N LEU A 153 -15.64 3.87 -13.60
CA LEU A 153 -16.80 4.61 -14.11
C LEU A 153 -17.90 4.71 -13.06
N GLY A 154 -18.12 3.66 -12.26
CA GLY A 154 -19.06 3.69 -11.14
C GLY A 154 -18.68 4.76 -10.11
N LYS A 155 -17.41 4.76 -9.68
CA LYS A 155 -16.90 5.75 -8.72
C LYS A 155 -16.85 7.17 -9.25
N LYS A 156 -16.51 7.36 -10.52
CA LYS A 156 -16.57 8.68 -11.14
C LYS A 156 -17.99 9.26 -11.07
N LYS A 157 -19.00 8.47 -11.43
CA LYS A 157 -20.41 8.90 -11.36
C LYS A 157 -20.84 9.23 -9.93
N GLU A 158 -20.43 8.43 -8.95
CA GLU A 158 -20.73 8.65 -7.53
C GLU A 158 -20.16 9.98 -7.01
N VAL A 159 -18.97 10.37 -7.47
CA VAL A 159 -18.32 11.63 -7.07
C VAL A 159 -18.87 12.85 -7.82
N GLU A 160 -19.36 12.65 -9.04
CA GLU A 160 -19.96 13.71 -9.88
C GLU A 160 -21.45 13.97 -9.60
N SER A 161 -22.11 13.10 -8.83
CA SER A 161 -23.54 13.22 -8.46
C SER A 161 -23.73 14.00 -7.17
#